data_AF-A0A521YZ33-F1
#
_entry.id   AF-A0A521YZ33-F1
#
_cell.length_a   1.000
_cell.length_b   1.000
_cell.length_c   1.000
_cell.angle_alpha   90.00
_cell.angle_beta   90.00
_cell.angle_gamma   90.00
#
_symmetry.space_group_name_H-M   'P 1'
#
loop_
_entity.id
_entity.type
_entity.pdbx_description
1 polymer ?
#
loop_
_entity_poly.entity_id
_entity_poly.type
_entity_poly.pdbx_seq_one_letter_code
_entity_poly.pdbx_strand_id
1 'polypeptide(L)'
;MIYEFALEPTLLNSWERFRYLTEKFGVSQGRLISRYPKRWKALVYDALGGCSEIDKKRIEERLVRLDDRMMSRTSEWEPARDWLSNAENEHAKRPFRAIVAAANPRAKPEVLIADELDENTPGWIVKREIVVARQAADLANALSPLLYLAREIVFVDPHFDPYKPRARATLREFLVRASSRQNGIQIQRVEFHTSFREGIAEFDAECQRQLPQRIPAGISLRVVRLRERAGGEGFHNRYILTDRGGVRLAWGLDEGTVAQTDDLSLLDDGLFRTRWDQYCGTNPVFDIAGEVTIVGTL
;
A
#
# COMPACT_ATOMS: atom_id res chain seq x y z
N MET A 1 -8.78 2.78 4.70
CA MET A 1 -7.40 3.17 4.36
C MET A 1 -6.94 2.53 3.07
N ILE A 2 -6.96 1.22 2.83
CA ILE A 2 -6.81 0.69 1.45
C ILE A 2 -7.69 -0.54 1.31
N TYR A 3 -8.47 -0.59 0.23
CA TYR A 3 -9.44 -1.65 -0.03
C TYR A 3 -9.38 -2.14 -1.47
N GLU A 4 -9.64 -3.43 -1.67
CA GLU A 4 -9.72 -4.05 -2.99
C GLU A 4 -11.16 -4.05 -3.51
N PHE A 5 -11.37 -3.62 -4.76
CA PHE A 5 -12.67 -3.62 -5.44
C PHE A 5 -12.59 -4.46 -6.70
N ALA A 6 -13.61 -5.27 -6.98
CA ALA A 6 -13.77 -5.85 -8.31
C ALA A 6 -14.41 -4.80 -9.22
N LEU A 7 -13.79 -4.52 -10.37
CA LEU A 7 -14.31 -3.56 -11.34
C LEU A 7 -14.66 -4.30 -12.62
N GLU A 8 -15.92 -4.20 -13.08
CA GLU A 8 -16.34 -4.88 -14.29
C GLU A 8 -15.57 -4.33 -15.52
N PRO A 9 -14.87 -5.17 -16.30
CA PRO A 9 -14.01 -4.71 -17.40
C PRO A 9 -14.74 -3.90 -18.47
N THR A 10 -15.99 -4.27 -18.75
CA THR A 10 -16.82 -3.66 -19.81
C THR A 10 -17.22 -2.22 -19.49
N LEU A 11 -17.13 -1.79 -18.22
CA LEU A 11 -17.33 -0.40 -17.83
C LEU A 11 -16.28 0.55 -18.42
N LEU A 12 -15.15 0.01 -18.86
CA LEU A 12 -14.01 0.79 -19.33
C LEU A 12 -13.96 0.90 -20.87
N ASN A 13 -15.10 0.71 -21.54
CA ASN A 13 -15.26 0.76 -22.99
C ASN A 13 -15.52 2.16 -23.58
N SER A 14 -15.26 3.22 -22.82
CA SER A 14 -15.28 4.60 -23.32
C SER A 14 -14.21 5.42 -22.60
N TRP A 15 -13.62 6.40 -23.29
CA TRP A 15 -12.54 7.20 -22.69
C TRP A 15 -13.01 7.99 -21.47
N GLU A 16 -14.22 8.56 -21.52
CA GLU A 16 -14.79 9.31 -20.41
C GLU A 16 -14.95 8.45 -19.16
N ARG A 17 -15.59 7.28 -19.31
CA ARG A 17 -15.84 6.37 -18.18
C ARG A 17 -14.57 5.73 -17.68
N PHE A 18 -13.66 5.38 -18.59
CA PHE A 18 -12.31 4.91 -18.25
C PHE A 18 -11.61 5.93 -17.34
N ARG A 19 -11.54 7.19 -17.78
CA ARG A 19 -10.86 8.25 -17.04
C ARG A 19 -11.53 8.49 -15.69
N TYR A 20 -12.85 8.65 -15.67
CA TYR A 20 -13.62 8.90 -14.45
C TYR A 20 -13.41 7.81 -13.40
N LEU A 21 -13.54 6.53 -13.77
CA LEU A 21 -13.43 5.43 -12.82
C LEU A 21 -11.98 5.23 -12.37
N THR A 22 -11.02 5.20 -13.30
CA THR A 22 -9.61 4.87 -12.95
C THR A 22 -8.94 5.95 -12.10
N GLU A 23 -9.37 7.20 -12.19
CA GLU A 23 -8.92 8.30 -11.31
C GLU A 23 -9.32 8.08 -9.83
N LYS A 24 -10.39 7.32 -9.55
CA LYS A 24 -10.85 7.01 -8.19
C LYS A 24 -10.04 5.89 -7.51
N PHE A 25 -9.11 5.25 -8.22
CA PHE A 25 -8.26 4.18 -7.73
C PHE A 25 -6.80 4.61 -7.57
N GLY A 26 -6.11 3.99 -6.63
CA GLY A 26 -4.74 4.27 -6.20
C GLY A 26 -4.60 4.16 -4.69
N VAL A 27 -3.38 3.99 -4.20
CA VAL A 27 -3.10 3.95 -2.76
C VAL A 27 -3.57 5.25 -2.09
N SER A 28 -3.31 6.41 -2.69
CA SER A 28 -3.75 7.71 -2.16
C SER A 28 -5.28 7.83 -2.05
N GLN A 29 -6.02 7.12 -2.90
CA GLN A 29 -7.49 7.07 -2.91
C GLN A 29 -8.05 6.00 -1.95
N GLY A 30 -7.19 5.12 -1.44
CA GLY A 30 -7.58 3.97 -0.62
C GLY A 30 -8.41 2.92 -1.34
N ARG A 31 -8.46 2.96 -2.68
CA ARG A 31 -9.18 2.00 -3.52
C ARG A 31 -8.21 1.38 -4.51
N LEU A 32 -8.20 0.06 -4.61
CA LEU A 32 -7.41 -0.65 -5.61
C LEU A 32 -8.30 -1.57 -6.42
N ILE A 33 -7.97 -1.71 -7.70
CA ILE A 33 -8.68 -2.58 -8.63
C ILE A 33 -8.14 -3.99 -8.41
N SER A 34 -9.01 -4.93 -8.09
CA SER A 34 -8.67 -6.35 -8.13
C SER A 34 -8.31 -6.75 -9.56
N ARG A 35 -7.16 -7.41 -9.73
CA ARG A 35 -6.81 -8.09 -10.98
C ARG A 35 -7.60 -9.40 -11.09
N TYR A 36 -8.92 -9.27 -11.20
CA TYR A 36 -9.87 -10.38 -11.23
C TYR A 36 -10.74 -10.40 -12.49
N PRO A 37 -10.70 -11.48 -13.28
CA PRO A 37 -9.76 -12.61 -13.17
C PRO A 37 -8.32 -12.18 -13.50
N LYS A 38 -7.35 -13.10 -13.44
CA LYS A 38 -5.94 -12.80 -13.82
C LYS A 38 -5.82 -12.10 -15.19
N ARG A 39 -6.71 -12.42 -16.13
CA ARG A 39 -6.83 -11.81 -17.48
C ARG A 39 -7.67 -10.52 -17.52
N TRP A 40 -7.89 -9.83 -16.40
CA TRP A 40 -8.77 -8.65 -16.34
C TRP A 40 -8.43 -7.59 -17.39
N LYS A 41 -7.15 -7.25 -17.57
CA LYS A 41 -6.74 -6.29 -18.61
C LYS A 41 -7.11 -6.75 -20.01
N ALA A 42 -6.98 -8.06 -20.31
CA ALA A 42 -7.40 -8.62 -21.59
C ALA A 42 -8.92 -8.44 -21.82
N LEU A 43 -9.73 -8.64 -20.78
CA LEU A 43 -11.18 -8.40 -20.86
C LEU A 43 -11.52 -6.92 -21.11
N VAL A 44 -10.71 -5.99 -20.59
CA VAL A 44 -10.86 -4.57 -20.92
C VAL A 44 -10.56 -4.33 -22.41
N TYR A 45 -9.44 -4.86 -22.93
CA TYR A 45 -9.11 -4.75 -24.37
C TYR A 45 -10.20 -5.37 -25.26
N ASP A 46 -10.73 -6.54 -24.89
CA ASP A 46 -11.81 -7.23 -25.62
C ASP A 46 -13.09 -6.35 -25.69
N ALA A 47 -13.34 -5.53 -24.67
CA ALA A 47 -14.50 -4.64 -24.59
C ALA A 47 -14.36 -3.34 -25.42
N LEU A 48 -13.18 -3.05 -26.00
CA LEU A 48 -12.95 -1.80 -26.75
C LEU A 48 -13.42 -1.84 -28.21
N GLY A 49 -14.05 -2.94 -28.66
CA GLY A 49 -14.47 -3.12 -30.05
C GLY A 49 -15.44 -2.05 -30.57
N GLY A 50 -16.19 -1.38 -29.68
CA GLY A 50 -17.09 -0.28 -30.02
C GLY A 50 -16.49 1.13 -29.87
N CYS A 51 -15.23 1.26 -29.44
CA CYS A 51 -14.58 2.55 -29.25
C CYS A 51 -14.16 3.18 -30.59
N SER A 52 -14.05 4.51 -30.61
CA SER A 52 -13.29 5.18 -31.66
C SER A 52 -11.81 4.78 -31.60
N GLU A 53 -11.09 4.79 -32.73
CA GLU A 53 -9.65 4.47 -32.76
C GLU A 53 -8.82 5.37 -31.83
N ILE A 54 -9.23 6.64 -31.69
CA ILE A 54 -8.57 7.60 -30.79
C ILE A 54 -8.79 7.21 -29.33
N ASP A 55 -10.02 6.91 -28.93
CA ASP A 55 -10.33 6.55 -27.54
C ASP A 55 -9.71 5.20 -27.19
N LYS A 56 -9.75 4.23 -28.11
CA LYS A 56 -9.09 2.95 -27.96
C LYS A 56 -7.61 3.17 -27.64
N LYS A 57 -6.87 3.90 -28.49
CA LYS A 57 -5.45 4.16 -28.27
C LYS A 57 -5.16 4.83 -26.91
N ARG A 58 -5.98 5.81 -26.50
CA ARG A 58 -5.86 6.47 -25.18
C ARG A 58 -6.05 5.48 -24.03
N ILE A 59 -7.05 4.62 -24.12
CA ILE A 59 -7.33 3.58 -23.12
C ILE A 59 -6.16 2.60 -23.06
N GLU A 60 -5.69 2.11 -24.20
CA GLU A 60 -4.59 1.15 -24.26
C GLU A 60 -3.31 1.68 -23.61
N GLU A 61 -2.91 2.92 -23.94
CA GLU A 61 -1.75 3.59 -23.36
C GLU A 61 -1.86 3.75 -21.83
N ARG A 62 -3.06 4.06 -21.33
CA ARG A 62 -3.28 4.29 -19.90
C ARG A 62 -3.46 2.99 -19.11
N LEU A 63 -4.02 1.96 -19.74
CA LEU A 63 -4.23 0.63 -19.13
C LEU A 63 -2.90 -0.06 -18.81
N VAL A 64 -1.85 0.18 -19.60
CA VAL A 64 -0.48 -0.27 -19.29
C VAL A 64 -0.02 0.26 -17.94
N ARG A 65 -0.31 1.54 -17.64
CA ARG A 65 0.12 2.18 -16.40
C ARG A 65 -0.73 1.83 -15.18
N LEU A 66 -1.88 1.17 -15.37
CA LEU A 66 -2.84 0.87 -14.31
C LEU A 66 -2.34 -0.16 -13.30
N ASP A 67 -1.23 -0.85 -13.58
CA ASP A 67 -0.65 -1.83 -12.66
C ASP A 67 -0.30 -1.22 -11.28
N ASP A 68 -0.06 0.10 -11.21
CA ASP A 68 0.12 0.90 -9.99
C ASP A 68 -1.15 1.01 -9.11
N ARG A 69 -2.31 0.71 -9.68
CA ARG A 69 -3.63 0.77 -9.05
C ARG A 69 -4.27 -0.59 -8.85
N MET A 70 -3.61 -1.66 -9.31
CA MET A 70 -4.14 -3.02 -9.22
C MET A 70 -3.56 -3.81 -8.04
N MET A 71 -4.40 -4.67 -7.47
CA MET A 71 -4.03 -5.71 -6.50
C MET A 71 -4.09 -7.08 -7.18
N SER A 72 -3.04 -7.89 -7.03
CA SER A 72 -3.06 -9.27 -7.52
C SER A 72 -3.70 -10.17 -6.49
N ARG A 73 -4.54 -11.09 -6.96
CA ARG A 73 -5.16 -12.12 -6.12
C ARG A 73 -5.13 -13.48 -6.79
N THR A 74 -4.99 -14.52 -5.98
CA THR A 74 -5.29 -15.88 -6.40
C THR A 74 -6.80 -16.03 -6.42
N SER A 75 -7.35 -16.39 -7.57
CA SER A 75 -8.78 -16.45 -7.83
C SER A 75 -9.11 -17.57 -8.80
N GLU A 76 -10.32 -18.08 -8.69
CA GLU A 76 -10.89 -19.04 -9.61
C GLU A 76 -11.73 -18.32 -10.66
N TRP A 77 -11.78 -18.86 -11.88
CA TRP A 77 -12.58 -18.29 -12.97
C TRP A 77 -13.26 -19.41 -13.73
N GLU A 78 -14.59 -19.31 -13.87
CA GLU A 78 -15.39 -20.26 -14.62
C GLU A 78 -15.79 -19.65 -15.98
N PRO A 79 -15.20 -20.09 -17.10
CA PRO A 79 -15.43 -19.47 -18.41
C PRO A 79 -16.88 -19.50 -18.90
N ALA A 80 -17.69 -20.44 -18.38
CA ALA A 80 -19.10 -20.57 -18.76
C ALA A 80 -20.01 -19.52 -18.11
N ARG A 81 -19.53 -18.80 -17.08
CA ARG A 81 -20.30 -17.76 -16.37
C ARG A 81 -19.89 -16.38 -16.86
N ASP A 82 -20.84 -15.45 -16.81
CA ASP A 82 -20.54 -14.03 -17.03
C ASP A 82 -19.59 -13.49 -15.94
N TRP A 83 -19.02 -12.31 -16.18
CA TRP A 83 -18.04 -11.72 -15.27
C TRP A 83 -18.63 -11.40 -13.90
N LEU A 84 -19.84 -10.84 -13.84
CA LEU A 84 -20.47 -10.42 -12.59
C LEU A 84 -20.81 -11.63 -11.71
N SER A 85 -21.38 -12.68 -12.29
CA SER A 85 -21.64 -13.95 -11.62
C SER A 85 -20.33 -14.55 -11.09
N ASN A 86 -19.24 -14.52 -11.88
CA ASN A 86 -17.92 -14.93 -11.41
C ASN A 86 -17.42 -14.07 -10.24
N ALA A 87 -17.56 -12.74 -10.32
CA ALA A 87 -17.10 -11.82 -9.26
C ALA A 87 -17.86 -12.01 -7.95
N GLU A 88 -19.18 -12.23 -8.02
CA GLU A 88 -19.99 -12.53 -6.84
C GLU A 88 -19.60 -13.86 -6.17
N ASN A 89 -19.33 -14.90 -6.95
CA ASN A 89 -18.87 -16.19 -6.42
C ASN A 89 -17.49 -16.07 -5.76
N GLU A 90 -16.59 -15.32 -6.37
CA GLU A 90 -15.28 -15.04 -5.82
C GLU A 90 -15.37 -14.18 -4.54
N HIS A 91 -16.29 -13.21 -4.50
CA HIS A 91 -16.58 -12.41 -3.31
C HIS A 91 -17.04 -13.28 -2.13
N ALA A 92 -17.91 -14.26 -2.38
CA ALA A 92 -18.37 -15.18 -1.33
C ALA A 92 -17.23 -16.02 -0.71
N LYS A 93 -16.18 -16.31 -1.48
CA LYS A 93 -14.99 -17.04 -1.00
C LYS A 93 -13.98 -16.11 -0.32
N ARG A 94 -13.72 -14.98 -0.96
CA ARG A 94 -12.69 -13.99 -0.60
C ARG A 94 -13.23 -12.59 -0.92
N PRO A 95 -13.90 -11.95 0.06
CA PRO A 95 -14.63 -10.72 -0.17
C PRO A 95 -13.76 -9.61 -0.74
N PHE A 96 -14.31 -8.94 -1.76
CA PHE A 96 -13.91 -7.58 -2.11
C PHE A 96 -14.52 -6.62 -1.09
N ARG A 97 -14.10 -5.36 -1.11
CA ARG A 97 -14.85 -4.29 -0.45
C ARG A 97 -16.21 -4.08 -1.11
N ALA A 98 -16.24 -4.08 -2.45
CA ALA A 98 -17.43 -4.05 -3.27
C ALA A 98 -17.10 -4.51 -4.70
N ILE A 99 -18.13 -4.84 -5.46
CA ILE A 99 -18.08 -5.13 -6.89
C ILE A 99 -18.73 -3.94 -7.60
N VAL A 100 -17.98 -3.23 -8.45
CA VAL A 100 -18.50 -2.13 -9.28
C VAL A 100 -18.86 -2.70 -10.64
N ALA A 101 -20.14 -2.62 -11.01
CA ALA A 101 -20.71 -3.25 -12.20
C ALA A 101 -21.69 -2.34 -12.94
N ALA A 102 -22.05 -2.69 -14.17
CA ALA A 102 -23.02 -1.96 -14.97
C ALA A 102 -24.47 -2.12 -14.45
N ALA A 103 -24.77 -3.23 -13.77
CA ALA A 103 -26.08 -3.52 -13.22
C ALA A 103 -25.98 -4.43 -11.99
N ASN A 104 -27.04 -4.46 -11.17
CA ASN A 104 -27.18 -5.37 -10.02
C ASN A 104 -28.46 -6.23 -10.15
N PRO A 105 -28.53 -7.14 -11.13
CA PRO A 105 -29.76 -7.89 -11.44
C PRO A 105 -30.18 -8.86 -10.33
N ARG A 106 -29.27 -9.21 -9.42
CA ARG A 106 -29.50 -10.15 -8.31
C ARG A 106 -29.69 -9.44 -6.97
N ALA A 107 -29.78 -8.11 -6.97
CA ALA A 107 -30.00 -7.26 -5.79
C ALA A 107 -29.03 -7.56 -4.62
N LYS A 108 -27.75 -7.77 -4.93
CA LYS A 108 -26.72 -8.05 -3.93
C LYS A 108 -26.14 -6.75 -3.35
N PRO A 109 -26.09 -6.59 -2.01
CA PRO A 109 -25.66 -5.33 -1.39
C PRO A 109 -24.20 -4.95 -1.69
N GLU A 110 -23.35 -5.93 -1.99
CA GLU A 110 -21.95 -5.73 -2.35
C GLU A 110 -21.73 -5.27 -3.81
N VAL A 111 -22.77 -5.30 -4.65
CA VAL A 111 -22.71 -4.89 -6.07
C VAL A 111 -23.21 -3.45 -6.20
N LEU A 112 -22.30 -2.54 -6.56
CA LEU A 112 -22.56 -1.13 -6.77
C LEU A 112 -22.69 -0.83 -8.26
N ILE A 113 -23.77 -0.17 -8.64
CA ILE A 113 -24.03 0.23 -10.03
C ILE A 113 -23.19 1.47 -10.34
N ALA A 114 -22.32 1.35 -11.35
CA ALA A 114 -21.30 2.37 -11.64
C ALA A 114 -21.87 3.76 -11.93
N ASP A 115 -23.04 3.84 -12.56
CA ASP A 115 -23.71 5.12 -12.89
C ASP A 115 -24.49 5.73 -11.72
N GLU A 116 -24.64 4.99 -10.62
CA GLU A 116 -25.30 5.44 -9.39
C GLU A 116 -24.28 5.80 -8.29
N LEU A 117 -22.97 5.67 -8.58
CA LEU A 117 -21.92 5.95 -7.62
C LEU A 117 -21.81 7.45 -7.35
N ASP A 118 -21.86 7.79 -6.07
CA ASP A 118 -21.52 9.10 -5.54
C ASP A 118 -20.60 8.99 -4.31
N GLU A 119 -20.22 10.12 -3.72
CA GLU A 119 -19.34 10.15 -2.55
C GLU A 119 -19.98 9.61 -1.27
N ASN A 120 -21.31 9.43 -1.26
CA ASN A 120 -22.09 8.96 -0.12
C ASN A 120 -22.48 7.47 -0.24
N THR A 121 -22.18 6.84 -1.37
CA THR A 121 -22.59 5.47 -1.66
C THR A 121 -21.96 4.49 -0.66
N PRO A 122 -22.77 3.74 0.12
CA PRO A 122 -22.26 2.72 1.03
C PRO A 122 -21.38 1.70 0.30
N GLY A 123 -20.32 1.23 0.96
CA GLY A 123 -19.33 0.33 0.33
C GLY A 123 -18.30 1.05 -0.55
N TRP A 124 -18.68 2.13 -1.24
CA TRP A 124 -17.76 2.97 -2.01
C TRP A 124 -16.95 3.95 -1.15
N ILE A 125 -17.52 4.40 -0.03
CA ILE A 125 -16.84 5.28 0.93
C ILE A 125 -15.59 4.58 1.49
N VAL A 126 -14.46 5.30 1.41
CA VAL A 126 -13.18 4.91 2.00
C VAL A 126 -12.62 6.05 2.82
N LYS A 127 -12.35 5.78 4.10
CA LYS A 127 -11.59 6.69 4.96
C LYS A 127 -10.10 6.64 4.59
N ARG A 128 -9.56 7.80 4.19
CA ARG A 128 -8.13 8.03 3.91
C ARG A 128 -7.32 8.36 5.16
N GLU A 129 -8.01 8.73 6.23
CA GLU A 129 -7.47 8.97 7.56
C GLU A 129 -8.25 8.14 8.58
N ILE A 130 -7.54 7.48 9.49
CA ILE A 130 -8.17 6.76 10.59
C ILE A 130 -7.38 6.92 11.88
N VAL A 131 -8.08 6.74 13.00
CA VAL A 131 -7.51 6.61 14.34
C VAL A 131 -7.25 5.14 14.61
N VAL A 132 -6.05 4.79 15.07
CA VAL A 132 -5.66 3.41 15.41
C VAL A 132 -5.05 3.37 16.81
N ALA A 133 -5.31 2.30 17.56
CA ALA A 133 -4.62 2.06 18.83
C ALA A 133 -3.11 1.93 18.60
N ARG A 134 -2.30 2.52 19.47
CA ARG A 134 -0.83 2.45 19.37
C ARG A 134 -0.26 1.15 19.91
N GLN A 135 -0.85 0.02 19.53
CA GLN A 135 -0.29 -1.31 19.78
C GLN A 135 0.33 -1.83 18.47
N ALA A 136 1.41 -2.60 18.56
CA ALA A 136 2.14 -3.06 17.37
C ALA A 136 1.25 -3.80 16.38
N ALA A 137 0.40 -4.70 16.90
CA ALA A 137 -0.53 -5.48 16.09
C ALA A 137 -1.57 -4.59 15.38
N ASP A 138 -2.11 -3.58 16.06
CA ASP A 138 -3.14 -2.70 15.49
C ASP A 138 -2.58 -1.80 14.39
N LEU A 139 -1.40 -1.21 14.62
CA LEU A 139 -0.68 -0.44 13.60
C LEU A 139 -0.36 -1.31 12.38
N ALA A 140 0.19 -2.52 12.60
CA ALA A 140 0.55 -3.43 11.52
C ALA A 140 -0.67 -3.95 10.76
N ASN A 141 -1.79 -4.22 11.44
CA ASN A 141 -3.05 -4.60 10.83
C ASN A 141 -3.58 -3.49 9.92
N ALA A 142 -3.64 -2.26 10.42
CA ALA A 142 -4.12 -1.10 9.68
C ALA A 142 -3.32 -0.86 8.39
N LEU A 143 -2.01 -1.09 8.46
CA LEU A 143 -1.07 -0.84 7.35
C LEU A 143 -0.81 -2.07 6.47
N SER A 144 -1.30 -3.25 6.87
CA SER A 144 -1.08 -4.49 6.14
C SER A 144 -1.43 -4.43 4.65
N PRO A 145 -2.51 -3.76 4.19
CA PRO A 145 -2.79 -3.71 2.76
C PRO A 145 -1.72 -2.99 1.96
N LEU A 146 -1.10 -1.94 2.52
CA LEU A 146 0.01 -1.23 1.88
C LEU A 146 1.26 -2.11 1.81
N LEU A 147 1.60 -2.77 2.93
CA LEU A 147 2.77 -3.63 3.05
C LEU A 147 2.67 -4.88 2.15
N TYR A 148 1.46 -5.41 1.93
CA TYR A 148 1.26 -6.57 1.07
C TYR A 148 1.56 -6.25 -0.39
N LEU A 149 1.29 -5.03 -0.84
CA LEU A 149 1.46 -4.62 -2.24
C LEU A 149 2.89 -4.23 -2.59
N ALA A 150 3.71 -3.97 -1.58
CA ALA A 150 5.00 -3.34 -1.74
C ALA A 150 6.10 -4.31 -2.16
N ARG A 151 6.91 -3.94 -3.14
CA ARG A 151 8.22 -4.56 -3.39
C ARG A 151 9.30 -3.87 -2.57
N GLU A 152 9.13 -2.57 -2.34
CA GLU A 152 10.06 -1.72 -1.62
C GLU A 152 9.34 -1.08 -0.45
N ILE A 153 9.92 -1.18 0.75
CA ILE A 153 9.34 -0.67 1.98
C ILE A 153 10.39 0.17 2.70
N VAL A 154 10.07 1.42 2.98
CA VAL A 154 10.93 2.33 3.74
C VAL A 154 10.16 2.87 4.93
N PHE A 155 10.58 2.46 6.11
CA PHE A 155 10.12 2.98 7.38
C PHE A 155 10.91 4.25 7.70
N VAL A 156 10.24 5.33 8.07
CA VAL A 156 10.88 6.61 8.38
C VAL A 156 10.44 7.02 9.77
N ASP A 157 11.37 6.99 10.74
CA ASP A 157 11.16 7.49 12.10
C ASP A 157 12.44 8.11 12.68
N PRO A 158 12.50 9.44 12.88
CA PRO A 158 13.63 10.14 13.50
C PRO A 158 14.02 9.62 14.89
N HIS A 159 13.13 8.89 15.56
CA HIS A 159 13.28 8.48 16.95
C HIS A 159 13.26 6.97 17.19
N PHE A 160 13.49 6.17 16.16
CA PHE A 160 13.74 4.75 16.34
C PHE A 160 14.94 4.49 17.25
N ASP A 161 14.73 3.57 18.18
CA ASP A 161 15.69 3.24 19.22
C ASP A 161 15.68 1.70 19.39
N PRO A 162 16.75 1.00 18.94
CA PRO A 162 16.80 -0.45 18.98
C PRO A 162 16.89 -0.98 20.41
N TYR A 163 17.18 -0.17 21.42
CA TYR A 163 17.16 -0.58 22.82
C TYR A 163 15.74 -0.69 23.37
N LYS A 164 14.76 0.00 22.77
CA LYS A 164 13.37 0.03 23.24
C LYS A 164 12.59 -1.20 22.77
N PRO A 165 12.07 -2.05 23.68
CA PRO A 165 11.28 -3.22 23.31
C PRO A 165 10.07 -2.90 22.42
N ARG A 166 9.38 -1.79 22.69
CA ARG A 166 8.22 -1.32 21.92
C ARG A 166 8.54 -1.00 20.46
N ALA A 167 9.69 -0.39 20.18
CA ALA A 167 10.09 -0.08 18.81
C ALA A 167 10.41 -1.37 18.04
N ARG A 168 11.10 -2.32 18.68
CA ARG A 168 11.39 -3.65 18.12
C ARG A 168 10.14 -4.49 17.92
N ALA A 169 9.14 -4.36 18.79
CA ALA A 169 7.87 -5.06 18.68
C ALA A 169 7.08 -4.58 17.46
N THR A 170 6.91 -3.27 17.29
CA THR A 170 6.19 -2.74 16.13
C THR A 170 6.90 -3.04 14.81
N LEU A 171 8.23 -2.89 14.76
CA LEU A 171 9.01 -3.24 13.57
C LEU A 171 8.83 -4.72 13.19
N ARG A 172 8.87 -5.63 14.18
CA ARG A 172 8.59 -7.05 13.95
C ARG A 172 7.22 -7.24 13.33
N GLU A 173 6.17 -6.65 13.91
CA GLU A 173 4.81 -6.84 13.39
C GLU A 173 4.65 -6.32 11.96
N PHE A 174 5.23 -5.17 11.63
CA PHE A 174 5.24 -4.68 10.24
C PHE A 174 5.91 -5.67 9.28
N LEU A 175 7.09 -6.18 9.64
CA LEU A 175 7.84 -7.11 8.80
C LEU A 175 7.16 -8.47 8.67
N VAL A 176 6.60 -9.00 9.77
CA VAL A 176 5.81 -10.23 9.76
C VAL A 176 4.63 -10.07 8.81
N ARG A 177 3.87 -8.96 8.89
CA ARG A 177 2.78 -8.70 7.94
C ARG A 177 3.29 -8.65 6.51
N ALA A 178 4.32 -7.85 6.23
CA ALA A 178 4.90 -7.75 4.90
C ALA A 178 5.32 -9.12 4.33
N SER A 179 5.88 -10.01 5.17
CA SER A 179 6.33 -11.36 4.78
C SER A 179 5.20 -12.38 4.59
N SER A 180 4.09 -12.24 5.33
CA SER A 180 2.99 -13.21 5.37
C SER A 180 2.06 -13.19 4.15
N ARG A 181 2.36 -12.35 3.16
CA ARG A 181 1.54 -12.15 1.97
C ARG A 181 1.52 -13.35 1.03
N GLN A 182 0.35 -13.67 0.49
CA GLN A 182 0.13 -14.76 -0.46
C GLN A 182 -0.24 -14.25 -1.87
N ASN A 183 0.50 -13.26 -2.35
CA ASN A 183 0.19 -12.56 -3.61
C ASN A 183 1.30 -12.69 -4.67
N GLY A 184 2.37 -13.45 -4.39
CA GLY A 184 3.50 -13.66 -5.31
C GLY A 184 4.41 -12.45 -5.50
N ILE A 185 4.25 -11.37 -4.71
CA ILE A 185 5.11 -10.20 -4.78
C ILE A 185 6.35 -10.46 -3.90
N GLN A 186 7.53 -10.45 -4.52
CA GLN A 186 8.81 -10.56 -3.80
C GLN A 186 9.21 -9.22 -3.18
N ILE A 187 9.64 -9.22 -1.91
CA ILE A 187 10.28 -8.04 -1.29
C ILE A 187 11.66 -7.89 -1.95
N GLN A 188 11.95 -6.69 -2.44
CA GLN A 188 13.22 -6.33 -3.07
C GLN A 188 14.06 -5.42 -2.17
N ARG A 189 13.41 -4.53 -1.41
CA ARG A 189 14.08 -3.56 -0.54
C ARG A 189 13.29 -3.34 0.73
N VAL A 190 13.97 -3.40 1.88
CA VAL A 190 13.41 -2.98 3.17
C VAL A 190 14.43 -2.11 3.89
N GLU A 191 14.04 -0.87 4.19
CA GLU A 191 14.90 0.07 4.90
C GLU A 191 14.19 0.69 6.10
N PHE A 192 14.96 1.04 7.12
CA PHE A 192 14.50 1.87 8.24
C PHE A 192 15.38 3.10 8.34
N HIS A 193 14.84 4.27 8.04
CA HIS A 193 15.53 5.55 8.12
C HIS A 193 15.26 6.19 9.48
N THR A 194 16.32 6.51 10.21
CA THR A 194 16.25 7.16 11.52
C THR A 194 17.32 8.22 11.69
N SER A 195 17.16 9.16 12.62
CA SER A 195 18.14 10.23 12.78
C SER A 195 19.45 9.70 13.36
N PHE A 196 20.56 10.15 12.81
CA PHE A 196 21.84 10.03 13.46
C PHE A 196 21.85 10.91 14.73
N ARG A 197 22.32 10.34 15.83
CA ARG A 197 22.51 11.04 17.09
C ARG A 197 23.88 10.70 17.65
N GLU A 198 24.62 11.74 17.99
CA GLU A 198 25.89 11.60 18.70
C GLU A 198 25.64 11.02 20.09
N GLY A 199 26.56 10.20 20.60
CA GLY A 199 26.49 9.63 21.94
C GLY A 199 25.63 8.36 22.09
N ILE A 200 24.95 7.87 21.05
CA ILE A 200 24.38 6.50 21.08
C ILE A 200 25.49 5.52 20.73
N ALA A 201 26.28 5.14 21.73
CA ALA A 201 27.30 4.12 21.60
C ALA A 201 26.66 2.81 21.12
N GLU A 202 27.39 2.07 20.27
CA GLU A 202 27.03 0.70 19.91
C GLU A 202 25.66 0.51 19.23
N PHE A 203 25.04 1.57 18.66
CA PHE A 203 23.74 1.46 17.97
C PHE A 203 23.70 0.32 16.94
N ASP A 204 24.74 0.20 16.12
CA ASP A 204 24.81 -0.83 15.08
C ASP A 204 24.96 -2.22 15.69
N ALA A 205 25.73 -2.35 16.77
CA ALA A 205 25.89 -3.60 17.51
C ALA A 205 24.57 -4.01 18.20
N GLU A 206 23.82 -3.06 18.76
CA GLU A 206 22.51 -3.33 19.33
C GLU A 206 21.50 -3.76 18.26
N CYS A 207 21.52 -3.12 17.08
CA CYS A 207 20.72 -3.56 15.95
C CYS A 207 21.05 -5.01 15.57
N GLN A 208 22.34 -5.35 15.42
CA GLN A 208 22.78 -6.71 15.11
C GLN A 208 22.43 -7.73 16.20
N ARG A 209 22.40 -7.31 17.47
CA ARG A 209 22.06 -8.18 18.61
C ARG A 209 20.56 -8.43 18.73
N GLN A 210 19.73 -7.43 18.41
CA GLN A 210 18.30 -7.44 18.75
C GLN A 210 17.35 -7.68 17.58
N LEU A 211 17.74 -7.31 16.37
CA LEU A 211 16.84 -7.33 15.23
C LEU A 211 16.81 -8.65 14.44
N PRO A 212 17.85 -9.51 14.39
CA PRO A 212 17.77 -10.76 13.62
C PRO A 212 16.56 -11.63 13.99
N GLN A 213 16.28 -11.81 15.28
CA GLN A 213 15.15 -12.59 15.79
C GLN A 213 13.79 -11.89 15.67
N ARG A 214 13.75 -10.71 15.05
CA ARG A 214 12.55 -9.89 14.85
C ARG A 214 12.21 -9.70 13.37
N ILE A 215 13.15 -10.01 12.49
CA ILE A 215 12.99 -9.91 11.04
C ILE A 215 12.74 -11.34 10.52
N PRO A 216 11.66 -11.58 9.75
CA PRO A 216 11.40 -12.89 9.13
C PRO A 216 12.57 -13.40 8.30
N ALA A 217 12.82 -14.71 8.33
CA ALA A 217 13.80 -15.34 7.45
C ALA A 217 13.58 -14.98 5.97
N GLY A 218 14.67 -14.69 5.25
CA GLY A 218 14.63 -14.26 3.85
C GLY A 218 14.39 -12.76 3.64
N ILE A 219 14.19 -11.97 4.70
CA ILE A 219 14.20 -10.50 4.65
C ILE A 219 15.53 -9.97 5.17
N SER A 220 16.08 -8.98 4.47
CA SER A 220 17.21 -8.18 4.91
C SER A 220 16.74 -6.75 5.17
N LEU A 221 16.97 -6.24 6.38
CA LEU A 221 16.64 -4.87 6.78
C LEU A 221 17.91 -4.02 6.77
N ARG A 222 17.92 -2.93 6.00
CA ARG A 222 18.95 -1.90 6.08
C ARG A 222 18.49 -0.78 6.98
N VAL A 223 19.12 -0.61 8.14
CA VAL A 223 18.88 0.54 9.02
C VAL A 223 19.84 1.65 8.63
N VAL A 224 19.30 2.80 8.24
CA VAL A 224 20.05 3.97 7.73
C VAL A 224 19.90 5.12 8.72
N ARG A 225 21.03 5.65 9.20
CA ARG A 225 21.09 6.79 10.10
C ARG A 225 21.36 8.05 9.31
N LEU A 226 20.39 8.96 9.26
CA LEU A 226 20.40 10.16 8.43
C LEU A 226 20.75 11.41 9.25
N ARG A 227 21.46 12.35 8.63
CA ARG A 227 21.77 13.68 9.17
C ARG A 227 21.16 14.75 8.28
N GLU A 228 20.62 15.78 8.91
CA GLU A 228 20.13 16.99 8.22
C GLU A 228 21.32 17.76 7.62
N ARG A 229 21.12 18.30 6.40
CA ARG A 229 22.07 19.22 5.79
C ARG A 229 21.92 20.61 6.40
N ALA A 230 23.02 21.37 6.48
CA ALA A 230 22.96 22.76 6.91
C ALA A 230 22.02 23.57 5.99
N GLY A 231 20.99 24.19 6.57
CA GLY A 231 19.97 24.93 5.82
C GLY A 231 19.01 24.06 4.99
N GLY A 232 19.04 22.74 5.16
CA GLY A 232 18.21 21.78 4.45
C GLY A 232 16.87 21.48 5.15
N GLU A 233 16.20 20.43 4.67
CA GLU A 233 14.95 19.93 5.25
C GLU A 233 15.17 19.34 6.66
N GLY A 234 14.20 19.53 7.55
CA GLY A 234 14.20 18.94 8.88
C GLY A 234 13.67 17.50 8.89
N PHE A 235 14.37 16.59 9.56
CA PHE A 235 14.01 15.20 9.70
C PHE A 235 13.11 14.96 10.92
N HIS A 236 11.82 15.27 10.78
CA HIS A 236 10.84 15.20 11.87
C HIS A 236 9.62 14.30 11.58
N ASN A 237 9.26 14.14 10.30
CA ASN A 237 8.05 13.41 9.95
C ASN A 237 8.24 11.90 10.03
N ARG A 238 7.14 11.18 10.24
CA ARG A 238 7.11 9.73 10.26
C ARG A 238 6.27 9.19 9.12
N TYR A 239 6.87 8.27 8.38
CA TYR A 239 6.24 7.69 7.21
C TYR A 239 6.48 6.19 7.14
N ILE A 240 5.54 5.52 6.47
CA ILE A 240 5.80 4.25 5.82
C ILE A 240 5.60 4.50 4.33
N LEU A 241 6.70 4.43 3.59
CA LEU A 241 6.74 4.67 2.16
C LEU A 241 6.95 3.35 1.43
N THR A 242 6.30 3.18 0.29
CA THR A 242 6.44 2.01 -0.58
C THR A 242 6.51 2.42 -2.04
N ASP A 243 6.90 1.52 -2.94
CA ASP A 243 6.83 1.71 -4.39
C ASP A 243 5.40 1.94 -4.92
N ARG A 244 4.38 1.85 -4.05
CA ARG A 244 2.95 1.97 -4.35
C ARG A 244 2.31 3.25 -3.83
N GLY A 245 2.93 3.91 -2.86
CA GLY A 245 2.36 5.01 -2.10
C GLY A 245 2.87 5.05 -0.66
N GLY A 246 2.34 5.95 0.16
CA GLY A 246 2.81 6.09 1.54
C GLY A 246 1.74 6.51 2.54
N VAL A 247 2.06 6.32 3.81
CA VAL A 247 1.23 6.72 4.96
C VAL A 247 2.06 7.57 5.91
N ARG A 248 1.47 8.64 6.41
CA ARG A 248 2.00 9.45 7.51
C ARG A 248 1.44 8.97 8.84
N LEU A 249 2.29 8.95 9.86
CA LEU A 249 1.94 8.71 11.25
C LEU A 249 2.19 10.01 12.04
N ALA A 250 1.33 10.35 12.99
CA ALA A 250 1.47 11.59 13.75
C ALA A 250 2.47 11.45 14.91
N TRP A 251 2.50 10.30 15.60
CA TRP A 251 3.35 10.10 16.77
C TRP A 251 4.69 9.43 16.47
N GLY A 252 4.64 8.27 15.82
CA GLY A 252 5.81 7.42 15.67
C GLY A 252 5.45 6.00 15.27
N LEU A 253 6.46 5.23 14.90
CA LEU A 253 6.32 3.83 14.52
C LEU A 253 6.40 2.89 15.74
N ASP A 254 6.51 3.41 16.96
CA ASP A 254 6.56 2.62 18.20
C ASP A 254 5.23 2.52 18.93
N GLU A 255 5.08 1.49 19.76
CA GLU A 255 3.89 1.33 20.60
C GLU A 255 3.76 2.45 21.64
N GLY A 256 2.52 2.82 21.91
CA GLY A 256 2.10 3.63 23.04
C GLY A 256 1.49 2.77 24.14
N THR A 257 0.88 3.43 25.12
CA THR A 257 0.05 2.76 26.12
C THR A 257 -1.26 2.28 25.51
N VAL A 258 -2.00 1.41 26.22
CA VAL A 258 -3.29 0.86 25.76
C VAL A 258 -4.33 1.96 25.48
N ALA A 259 -4.26 3.09 26.18
CA ALA A 259 -5.16 4.22 25.99
C ALA A 259 -4.74 5.16 24.85
N GLN A 260 -3.53 5.01 24.29
CA GLN A 260 -3.01 5.91 23.27
C GLN A 260 -3.41 5.45 21.86
N THR A 261 -3.79 6.43 21.05
CA THR A 261 -4.10 6.27 19.63
C THR A 261 -3.17 7.13 18.76
N ASP A 262 -3.09 6.81 17.48
CA ASP A 262 -2.38 7.59 16.45
C ASP A 262 -3.30 7.83 15.25
N ASP A 263 -3.06 8.93 14.56
CA ASP A 263 -3.72 9.29 13.33
C ASP A 263 -2.87 8.83 12.14
N LEU A 264 -3.44 7.94 11.33
CA LEU A 264 -2.81 7.42 10.13
C LEU A 264 -3.45 8.06 8.89
N SER A 265 -2.68 8.76 8.07
CA SER A 265 -3.16 9.42 6.85
C SER A 265 -2.47 8.88 5.60
N LEU A 266 -3.22 8.44 4.60
CA LEU A 266 -2.68 8.17 3.27
C LEU A 266 -2.10 9.45 2.66
N LEU A 267 -0.90 9.37 2.10
CA LEU A 267 -0.32 10.48 1.35
C LEU A 267 -1.03 10.63 0.00
N ASP A 268 -1.31 11.88 -0.38
CA ASP A 268 -1.67 12.22 -1.76
C ASP A 268 -0.51 11.85 -2.71
N ASP A 269 -0.80 11.50 -3.97
CA ASP A 269 0.19 11.13 -4.98
C ASP A 269 1.32 12.17 -5.11
N GLY A 270 1.00 13.46 -5.10
CA GLY A 270 1.99 14.54 -5.22
C GLY A 270 2.92 14.59 -4.01
N LEU A 271 2.33 14.59 -2.81
CA LEU A 271 3.09 14.61 -1.55
C LEU A 271 3.91 13.33 -1.37
N PHE A 272 3.34 12.18 -1.71
CA PHE A 272 4.03 10.89 -1.69
C PHE A 272 5.30 10.93 -2.54
N ARG A 273 5.21 11.38 -3.80
CA ARG A 273 6.39 11.49 -4.68
C ARG A 273 7.46 12.39 -4.09
N THR A 274 7.07 13.57 -3.59
CA THR A 274 8.01 14.47 -2.93
C THR A 274 8.72 13.80 -1.76
N ARG A 275 8.00 13.10 -0.88
CA ARG A 275 8.63 12.40 0.26
C ARG A 275 9.46 11.21 -0.19
N TRP A 276 8.98 10.44 -1.18
CA TRP A 276 9.76 9.35 -1.76
C TRP A 276 11.10 9.86 -2.30
N ASP A 277 11.11 10.94 -3.09
CA ASP A 277 12.34 11.50 -3.65
C ASP A 277 13.28 12.04 -2.57
N GLN A 278 12.74 12.67 -1.52
CA GLN A 278 13.52 13.17 -0.40
C GLN A 278 14.31 12.09 0.37
N TYR A 279 13.69 10.93 0.59
CA TYR A 279 14.32 9.83 1.36
C TYR A 279 14.99 8.77 0.47
N CYS A 280 14.43 8.52 -0.71
CA CYS A 280 14.72 7.33 -1.54
C CYS A 280 15.08 7.67 -2.99
N GLY A 281 15.03 8.95 -3.38
CA GLY A 281 15.31 9.39 -4.74
C GLY A 281 16.79 9.29 -5.12
N THR A 282 17.12 9.73 -6.34
CA THR A 282 18.51 9.72 -6.85
C THR A 282 19.42 10.71 -6.11
N ASN A 283 18.85 11.78 -5.56
CA ASN A 283 19.56 12.76 -4.74
C ASN A 283 18.76 13.06 -3.46
N PRO A 284 18.82 12.18 -2.45
CA PRO A 284 18.13 12.40 -1.18
C PRO A 284 18.56 13.70 -0.49
N VAL A 285 17.65 14.30 0.27
CA VAL A 285 17.89 15.60 0.93
C VAL A 285 18.67 15.48 2.24
N PHE A 286 18.81 14.26 2.77
CA PHE A 286 19.56 13.95 3.98
C PHE A 286 20.86 13.21 3.67
N ASP A 287 21.88 13.40 4.50
CA ASP A 287 23.16 12.69 4.37
C ASP A 287 23.14 11.40 5.18
N ILE A 288 23.67 10.31 4.61
CA ILE A 288 23.86 9.06 5.34
C ILE A 288 25.08 9.21 6.26
N ALA A 289 24.84 9.16 7.57
CA ALA A 289 25.87 9.25 8.60
C ALA A 289 26.27 7.88 9.16
N GLY A 290 25.51 6.83 8.88
CA GLY A 290 25.82 5.44 9.22
C GLY A 290 24.75 4.50 8.72
N GLU A 291 25.11 3.23 8.53
CA GLU A 291 24.17 2.21 8.11
C GLU A 291 24.59 0.82 8.59
N VAL A 292 23.61 -0.04 8.79
CA VAL A 292 23.82 -1.44 9.15
C VAL A 292 22.77 -2.30 8.49
N THR A 293 23.19 -3.45 7.95
CA THR A 293 22.28 -4.43 7.34
C THR A 293 22.12 -5.64 8.26
N ILE A 294 20.87 -6.00 8.54
CA ILE A 294 20.50 -7.10 9.42
C ILE A 294 19.71 -8.14 8.62
N VAL A 295 20.15 -9.39 8.65
CA VAL A 295 19.44 -10.52 8.03
C VAL A 295 18.51 -11.16 9.06
N GLY A 296 17.28 -11.44 8.65
CA GLY A 296 16.28 -12.05 9.50
C GLY A 296 16.48 -13.53 9.77
N THR A 297 16.06 -13.94 10.97
CA THR A 297 16.14 -15.31 11.50
C THR A 297 14.86 -15.78 12.19
N LEU A 298 13.82 -14.91 12.23
CA LEU A 298 12.50 -15.24 12.79
C LEU A 298 11.76 -16.26 11.91
#